data_AF-A0A5A9XL41-F1
#
_entry.id   AF-A0A5A9XL41-F1
#
_cell.length_a   1.000
_cell.length_b   1.000
_cell.length_c   1.000
_cell.angle_alpha   90.00
_cell.angle_beta   90.00
_cell.angle_gamma   90.00
#
_symmetry.space_group_name_H-M   'P 1'
#
loop_
_entity.id
_entity.type
_entity.pdbx_description
1 polymer ?
#
loop_
_entity_poly.entity_id
_entity_poly.type
_entity_poly.pdbx_seq_one_letter_code
_entity_poly.pdbx_strand_id
1 'polypeptide(L)'
;MTSMQDLKDHYGFTDDDEELLKAFQPLAAQHKERFSGEFHNYLYGLPETTAILNTSNRQRLLEMHSNWFMSLFGGAYDNNYLNHLTRIGHAHVKVGLNVHFVNVAMNRVRHFLLNLIDENYPDRDERRALREATEKILDMNLDVMSASYREEELKKVFVSRKLESHLIRLAERFTYGLNLVLVLALAGVSISVALLFGWDLINIFRGDVEKGILSALGELLILWMMIELMDNEIKNLKGGKFNILVFIGVIIVAMIREILISTLRHDDLATQAFLAGTLLILGILYYLVSRAQKDLDKA
;
A
#
# COMPACT_ATOMS: atom_id res chain seq x y z
N MET A 1 -21.55 -15.19 -8.97
CA MET A 1 -20.99 -16.19 -9.89
C MET A 1 -22.03 -16.39 -10.97
N THR A 2 -21.73 -15.98 -12.20
CA THR A 2 -22.60 -16.15 -13.37
C THR A 2 -22.84 -17.65 -13.59
N SER A 3 -24.07 -18.08 -13.85
CA SER A 3 -24.33 -19.51 -14.11
C SER A 3 -23.75 -19.91 -15.47
N MET A 4 -23.57 -21.22 -15.71
CA MET A 4 -23.13 -21.69 -17.02
C MET A 4 -24.12 -21.31 -18.12
N GLN A 5 -25.43 -21.26 -17.79
CA GLN A 5 -26.46 -20.84 -18.73
C GLN A 5 -26.28 -19.36 -19.13
N ASP A 6 -26.11 -18.48 -18.15
CA ASP A 6 -25.88 -17.05 -18.43
C ASP A 6 -24.63 -16.85 -19.28
N LEU A 7 -23.56 -17.62 -19.03
CA LEU A 7 -22.34 -17.56 -19.84
C LEU A 7 -22.60 -17.96 -21.30
N LYS A 8 -23.34 -19.05 -21.53
CA LYS A 8 -23.73 -19.48 -22.88
C LYS A 8 -24.57 -18.41 -23.59
N ASP A 9 -25.54 -17.83 -22.89
CA ASP A 9 -26.45 -16.82 -23.44
C ASP A 9 -25.68 -15.58 -23.91
N HIS A 10 -24.69 -15.10 -23.14
CA HIS A 10 -23.85 -13.96 -23.53
C HIS A 10 -22.98 -14.22 -24.76
N TYR A 11 -22.49 -15.46 -24.92
CA TYR A 11 -21.65 -15.85 -26.06
C TYR A 11 -22.46 -16.38 -27.25
N GLY A 12 -23.79 -16.47 -27.14
CA GLY A 12 -24.63 -17.09 -28.16
C GLY A 12 -24.25 -18.54 -28.42
N PHE A 13 -23.88 -19.27 -27.37
CA PHE A 13 -23.50 -20.68 -27.43
C PHE A 13 -24.74 -21.56 -27.28
N THR A 14 -25.14 -22.22 -28.36
CA THR A 14 -26.39 -22.98 -28.47
C THR A 14 -26.15 -24.49 -28.37
N ASP A 15 -27.24 -25.25 -28.29
CA ASP A 15 -27.18 -26.72 -28.31
C ASP A 15 -26.55 -27.25 -29.62
N ASP A 16 -26.76 -26.55 -30.75
CA ASP A 16 -26.10 -26.89 -32.02
C ASP A 16 -24.56 -26.78 -31.93
N ASP A 17 -24.04 -25.77 -31.21
CA ASP A 17 -22.59 -25.65 -30.97
C ASP A 17 -22.08 -26.85 -30.15
N GLU A 18 -22.87 -27.35 -29.18
CA GLU A 18 -22.51 -28.54 -28.40
C GLU A 18 -22.45 -29.81 -29.24
N GLU A 19 -23.44 -30.00 -30.11
CA GLU A 19 -23.49 -31.13 -31.03
C GLU A 19 -22.33 -31.11 -32.02
N LEU A 20 -22.00 -29.94 -32.58
CA LEU A 20 -20.85 -29.75 -33.46
C LEU A 20 -19.52 -30.10 -32.78
N LEU A 21 -19.30 -29.58 -31.57
CA LEU A 21 -18.08 -29.85 -30.80
C LEU A 21 -17.97 -31.33 -30.40
N LYS A 22 -19.11 -31.96 -30.05
CA LYS A 22 -19.17 -33.40 -29.76
C LYS A 22 -18.88 -34.25 -30.99
N ALA A 23 -19.41 -33.87 -32.15
CA ALA A 23 -19.14 -34.55 -33.43
C ALA A 23 -17.68 -34.41 -33.86
N PHE A 24 -17.02 -33.31 -33.50
CA PHE A 24 -15.60 -33.09 -33.76
C PHE A 24 -14.65 -33.89 -32.84
N GLN A 25 -15.15 -34.35 -31.68
CA GLN A 25 -14.35 -35.05 -30.67
C GLN A 25 -13.50 -36.23 -31.21
N PRO A 26 -14.00 -37.13 -32.08
CA PRO A 26 -13.19 -38.25 -32.58
C PRO A 26 -11.99 -37.81 -33.43
N LEU A 27 -12.11 -36.69 -34.15
CA LEU A 27 -11.00 -36.12 -34.90
C LEU A 27 -10.01 -35.45 -33.94
N ALA A 28 -10.49 -34.66 -32.98
CA ALA A 28 -9.63 -34.07 -31.95
C ALA A 28 -8.85 -35.14 -31.17
N ALA A 29 -9.48 -36.28 -30.87
CA ALA A 29 -8.85 -37.41 -30.18
C ALA A 29 -7.66 -38.00 -30.96
N GLN A 30 -7.76 -38.12 -32.29
CA GLN A 30 -6.67 -38.62 -33.15
C GLN A 30 -5.46 -37.67 -33.18
N HIS A 31 -5.68 -36.39 -32.91
CA HIS A 31 -4.65 -35.35 -32.92
C HIS A 31 -4.18 -34.93 -31.52
N LYS A 32 -4.66 -35.61 -30.47
CA LYS A 32 -4.37 -35.28 -29.07
C LYS A 32 -2.87 -35.32 -28.75
N GLU A 33 -2.17 -36.36 -29.17
CA GLU A 33 -0.72 -36.51 -28.90
C GLU A 33 0.09 -35.42 -29.63
N ARG A 34 -0.30 -35.10 -30.87
CA ARG A 34 0.31 -34.01 -31.64
C ARG A 34 0.10 -32.67 -30.94
N PHE A 35 -1.13 -32.37 -30.54
CA PHE A 35 -1.46 -31.17 -29.77
C PHE A 35 -0.59 -31.06 -28.52
N SER A 36 -0.56 -32.11 -27.70
CA SER A 36 0.16 -32.08 -26.42
C SER A 36 1.66 -31.89 -26.59
N GLY A 37 2.25 -32.47 -27.64
CA GLY A 37 3.65 -32.25 -28.00
C GLY A 37 3.92 -30.81 -28.44
N GLU A 38 3.17 -30.29 -29.42
CA GLU A 38 3.34 -28.93 -29.92
C GLU A 38 3.10 -27.88 -28.83
N PHE A 39 2.06 -28.06 -28.02
CA PHE A 39 1.69 -27.14 -26.95
C PHE A 39 2.77 -27.09 -25.85
N HIS A 40 3.28 -28.24 -25.40
CA HIS A 40 4.36 -28.24 -24.42
C HIS A 40 5.66 -27.67 -24.99
N ASN A 41 6.04 -28.02 -26.22
CA ASN A 41 7.24 -27.48 -26.85
C ASN A 41 7.18 -25.95 -26.93
N TYR A 42 6.00 -25.41 -27.23
CA TYR A 42 5.75 -23.98 -27.21
C TYR A 42 5.92 -23.37 -25.81
N LEU A 43 5.32 -23.96 -24.78
CA LEU A 43 5.46 -23.47 -23.40
C LEU A 43 6.88 -23.59 -22.85
N TYR A 44 7.67 -24.60 -23.26
CA TYR A 44 9.09 -24.71 -22.92
C TYR A 44 9.98 -23.73 -23.71
N GLY A 45 9.47 -23.13 -24.79
CA GLY A 45 10.17 -22.09 -25.55
C GLY A 45 10.13 -20.70 -24.90
N LEU A 46 9.26 -20.51 -23.90
CA LEU A 46 9.10 -19.25 -23.19
C LEU A 46 9.79 -19.34 -21.81
N PRO A 47 10.73 -18.43 -21.46
CA PRO A 47 11.50 -18.52 -20.22
C PRO A 47 10.63 -18.52 -18.95
N GLU A 48 9.61 -17.68 -18.89
CA GLU A 48 8.76 -17.46 -17.72
C GLU A 48 7.88 -18.67 -17.42
N THR A 49 7.29 -19.29 -18.45
CA THR A 49 6.53 -20.53 -18.30
C THR A 49 7.47 -21.68 -17.96
N THR A 50 8.65 -21.77 -18.59
CA THR A 50 9.64 -22.83 -18.34
C THR A 50 10.06 -22.90 -16.88
N ALA A 51 10.28 -21.75 -16.23
CA ALA A 51 10.59 -21.70 -14.80
C ALA A 51 9.50 -22.39 -13.94
N ILE A 52 8.23 -22.20 -14.28
CA ILE A 52 7.10 -22.84 -13.59
C ILE A 52 7.01 -24.33 -13.97
N LEU A 53 7.15 -24.67 -15.25
CA LEU A 53 7.08 -26.05 -15.74
C LEU A 53 8.14 -26.95 -15.09
N ASN A 54 9.35 -26.45 -14.88
CA ASN A 54 10.45 -27.19 -14.27
C ASN A 54 10.20 -27.56 -12.80
N THR A 55 9.29 -26.87 -12.11
CA THR A 55 8.88 -27.20 -10.74
C THR A 55 7.77 -28.25 -10.67
N SER A 56 7.18 -28.59 -11.83
CA SER A 56 6.01 -29.45 -11.93
C SER A 56 6.37 -30.82 -12.52
N ASN A 57 5.57 -31.84 -12.19
CA ASN A 57 5.70 -33.14 -12.84
C ASN A 57 5.23 -33.04 -14.31
N ARG A 58 6.18 -33.21 -15.24
CA ARG A 58 5.93 -33.08 -16.69
C ARG A 58 4.84 -34.02 -17.20
N GLN A 59 4.83 -35.27 -16.77
CA GLN A 59 3.85 -36.27 -17.21
C GLN A 59 2.43 -35.89 -16.75
N ARG A 60 2.31 -35.50 -15.48
CA ARG A 60 1.05 -35.03 -14.90
C ARG A 60 0.53 -33.78 -15.63
N LEU A 61 1.42 -32.85 -15.99
CA LEU A 61 1.02 -31.63 -16.68
C LEU A 61 0.58 -31.89 -18.13
N LEU A 62 1.29 -32.78 -18.83
CA LEU A 62 0.87 -33.31 -20.13
C LEU A 62 -0.54 -33.89 -20.08
N GLU A 63 -0.81 -34.75 -19.10
CA GLU A 63 -2.13 -35.33 -18.90
C GLU A 63 -3.19 -34.26 -18.57
N MET A 64 -2.87 -33.28 -17.72
CA MET A 64 -3.79 -32.19 -17.39
C MET A 64 -4.18 -31.36 -18.62
N HIS A 65 -3.20 -30.90 -19.41
CA HIS A 65 -3.47 -30.15 -20.64
C HIS A 65 -4.24 -30.99 -21.66
N SER A 66 -3.90 -32.28 -21.78
CA SER A 66 -4.58 -33.18 -22.71
C SER A 66 -6.03 -33.46 -22.30
N ASN A 67 -6.29 -33.60 -21.01
CA ASN A 67 -7.63 -33.82 -20.48
C ASN A 67 -8.50 -32.57 -20.60
N TRP A 68 -7.92 -31.39 -20.36
CA TRP A 68 -8.58 -30.12 -20.64
C TRP A 68 -8.89 -29.96 -22.13
N PHE A 69 -7.93 -30.26 -23.01
CA PHE A 69 -8.16 -30.21 -24.45
C PHE A 69 -9.33 -31.11 -24.88
N MET A 70 -9.41 -32.33 -24.37
CA MET A 70 -10.53 -33.23 -24.68
C MET A 70 -11.86 -32.77 -24.06
N SER A 71 -11.84 -32.04 -22.94
CA SER A 71 -13.06 -31.55 -22.32
C SER A 71 -13.74 -30.44 -23.13
N LEU A 72 -13.00 -29.75 -24.02
CA LEU A 72 -13.56 -28.81 -25.00
C LEU A 72 -14.59 -29.47 -25.92
N PHE A 73 -14.51 -30.79 -26.13
CA PHE A 73 -15.33 -31.57 -27.05
C PHE A 73 -16.24 -32.57 -26.34
N GLY A 74 -16.54 -32.32 -25.05
CA GLY A 74 -17.35 -33.22 -24.23
C GLY A 74 -18.83 -33.25 -24.61
N GLY A 75 -19.36 -32.18 -25.23
CA GLY A 75 -20.76 -32.07 -25.61
C GLY A 75 -21.74 -31.95 -24.43
N ALA A 76 -21.26 -31.54 -23.27
CA ALA A 76 -22.06 -31.22 -22.10
C ALA A 76 -21.35 -30.14 -21.28
N TYR A 77 -21.86 -28.91 -21.36
CA TYR A 77 -21.25 -27.74 -20.71
C TYR A 77 -22.22 -27.18 -19.66
N ASP A 78 -22.19 -27.76 -18.47
CA ASP A 78 -23.03 -27.42 -17.32
C ASP A 78 -22.24 -26.65 -16.23
N ASN A 79 -22.87 -26.44 -15.06
CA ASN A 79 -22.18 -25.80 -13.94
C ASN A 79 -20.99 -26.63 -13.40
N ASN A 80 -20.91 -27.93 -13.67
CA ASN A 80 -19.72 -28.73 -13.32
C ASN A 80 -18.56 -28.38 -14.24
N TYR A 81 -18.81 -28.18 -15.54
CA TYR A 81 -17.82 -27.67 -16.48
C TYR A 81 -17.32 -26.27 -16.06
N LEU A 82 -18.23 -25.36 -15.71
CA LEU A 82 -17.88 -24.04 -15.19
C LEU A 82 -16.97 -24.12 -13.95
N ASN A 83 -17.35 -24.93 -12.96
CA ASN A 83 -16.56 -25.14 -11.74
C ASN A 83 -15.17 -25.75 -12.04
N HIS A 84 -15.09 -26.63 -13.03
CA HIS A 84 -13.83 -27.19 -13.49
C HIS A 84 -12.91 -26.10 -14.06
N LEU A 85 -13.43 -25.21 -14.91
CA LEU A 85 -12.68 -24.08 -15.46
C LEU A 85 -12.22 -23.09 -14.38
N THR A 86 -13.07 -22.76 -13.41
CA THR A 86 -12.70 -21.92 -12.27
C THR A 86 -11.55 -22.52 -11.47
N ARG A 87 -11.56 -23.86 -11.24
CA ARG A 87 -10.45 -24.56 -10.58
C ARG A 87 -9.15 -24.50 -11.40
N ILE A 88 -9.24 -24.59 -12.72
CA ILE A 88 -8.07 -24.43 -13.60
C ILE A 88 -7.52 -23.00 -13.50
N GLY A 89 -8.38 -21.98 -13.56
CA GLY A 89 -7.99 -20.58 -13.37
C GLY A 89 -7.23 -20.36 -12.05
N HIS A 90 -7.80 -20.80 -10.92
CA HIS A 90 -7.14 -20.71 -9.62
C HIS A 90 -5.83 -21.51 -9.52
N ALA A 91 -5.72 -22.65 -10.22
CA ALA A 91 -4.47 -23.41 -10.25
C ALA A 91 -3.33 -22.59 -10.89
N HIS A 92 -3.62 -21.87 -11.98
CA HIS A 92 -2.64 -20.99 -12.64
C HIS A 92 -2.27 -19.78 -11.78
N VAL A 93 -3.24 -19.18 -11.08
CA VAL A 93 -2.96 -18.09 -10.13
C VAL A 93 -2.08 -18.59 -8.97
N LYS A 94 -2.35 -19.79 -8.46
CA LYS A 94 -1.61 -20.38 -7.33
C LYS A 94 -0.14 -20.64 -7.66
N VAL A 95 0.17 -21.04 -8.89
CA VAL A 95 1.57 -21.22 -9.34
C VAL A 95 2.24 -19.92 -9.75
N GLY A 96 1.53 -18.79 -9.68
CA GLY A 96 2.07 -17.47 -10.00
C GLY A 96 2.23 -17.21 -11.50
N LEU A 97 1.56 -17.97 -12.37
CA LEU A 97 1.61 -17.75 -13.80
C LEU A 97 0.90 -16.44 -14.13
N ASN A 98 1.56 -15.52 -14.84
CA ASN A 98 0.92 -14.28 -15.31
C ASN A 98 -0.22 -14.60 -16.30
N VAL A 99 -1.38 -13.95 -16.15
CA VAL A 99 -2.55 -14.10 -17.03
C VAL A 99 -2.23 -13.88 -18.51
N HIS A 100 -1.22 -13.06 -18.81
CA HIS A 100 -0.69 -12.89 -20.17
C HIS A 100 -0.38 -14.23 -20.85
N PHE A 101 0.28 -15.15 -20.14
CA PHE A 101 0.66 -16.45 -20.71
C PHE A 101 -0.53 -17.39 -20.91
N VAL A 102 -1.62 -17.22 -20.15
CA VAL A 102 -2.88 -17.93 -20.40
C VAL A 102 -3.49 -17.51 -21.74
N ASN A 103 -3.50 -16.20 -22.03
CA ASN A 103 -3.97 -15.68 -23.32
C ASN A 103 -3.10 -16.18 -24.48
N VAL A 104 -1.78 -16.14 -24.30
CA VAL A 104 -0.80 -16.64 -25.28
C VAL A 104 -0.99 -18.14 -25.55
N ALA A 105 -1.16 -18.94 -24.49
CA ALA A 105 -1.47 -20.36 -24.60
C ALA A 105 -2.80 -20.61 -25.34
N MET A 106 -3.84 -19.85 -25.02
CA MET A 106 -5.15 -19.98 -25.66
C MET A 106 -5.10 -19.65 -27.15
N ASN A 107 -4.32 -18.63 -27.55
CA ASN A 107 -4.10 -18.32 -28.96
C ASN A 107 -3.41 -19.49 -29.70
N ARG A 108 -2.41 -20.15 -29.08
CA ARG A 108 -1.77 -21.33 -29.66
C ARG A 108 -2.77 -22.48 -29.88
N VAL A 109 -3.63 -22.74 -28.89
CA VAL A 109 -4.69 -23.76 -28.99
C VAL A 109 -5.67 -23.41 -30.12
N ARG A 110 -6.08 -22.14 -30.21
CA ARG A 110 -6.97 -21.66 -31.28
C ARG A 110 -6.39 -21.92 -32.66
N HIS A 111 -5.14 -21.54 -32.91
CA HIS A 111 -4.51 -21.77 -34.21
C HIS A 111 -4.40 -23.26 -34.56
N PHE A 112 -4.09 -24.10 -33.58
CA PHE A 112 -4.06 -25.55 -33.79
C PHE A 112 -5.43 -26.09 -34.23
N LEU A 113 -6.49 -25.70 -33.52
CA LEU A 113 -7.85 -26.17 -33.80
C LEU A 113 -8.39 -25.64 -35.13
N LEU A 114 -8.20 -24.34 -35.42
CA LEU A 114 -8.67 -23.75 -36.67
C LEU A 114 -7.97 -24.38 -37.88
N ASN A 115 -6.66 -24.64 -37.80
CA ASN A 115 -5.95 -25.34 -38.87
C ASN A 115 -6.46 -26.78 -39.05
N LEU A 116 -6.71 -27.48 -37.94
CA LEU A 116 -7.24 -28.85 -37.98
C LEU A 116 -8.64 -28.90 -38.63
N ILE A 117 -9.49 -27.92 -38.33
CA ILE A 117 -10.80 -27.75 -38.95
C ILE A 117 -10.66 -27.43 -40.44
N ASP A 118 -9.78 -26.49 -40.80
CA ASP A 118 -9.55 -26.07 -42.19
C ASP A 118 -9.01 -27.22 -43.07
N GLU A 119 -8.23 -28.15 -42.51
CA GLU A 119 -7.68 -29.33 -43.18
C GLU A 119 -8.70 -30.46 -43.40
N ASN A 120 -9.70 -30.61 -42.53
CA ASN A 120 -10.58 -31.80 -42.50
C ASN A 120 -12.03 -31.55 -42.91
N TYR A 121 -12.49 -30.28 -42.95
CA TYR A 121 -13.84 -29.91 -43.33
C TYR A 121 -13.83 -29.09 -44.63
N PRO A 122 -13.99 -29.73 -45.81
CA PRO A 122 -13.96 -29.03 -47.10
C PRO A 122 -15.23 -28.24 -47.38
N ASP A 123 -16.38 -28.69 -46.83
CA ASP A 123 -17.63 -27.95 -46.94
C ASP A 123 -17.53 -26.61 -46.22
N ARG A 124 -17.94 -25.54 -46.90
CA ARG A 124 -17.74 -24.19 -46.41
C ARG A 124 -18.62 -23.89 -45.19
N ASP A 125 -19.86 -24.36 -45.20
CA ASP A 125 -20.86 -23.99 -44.20
C ASP A 125 -20.65 -24.83 -42.93
N GLU A 126 -20.37 -26.13 -43.06
CA GLU A 126 -19.95 -26.99 -41.94
C GLU A 126 -18.68 -26.48 -41.27
N ARG A 127 -17.65 -26.14 -42.07
CA ARG A 127 -16.39 -25.60 -41.57
C ARG A 127 -16.61 -24.28 -40.83
N ARG A 128 -17.46 -23.40 -41.36
CA ARG A 128 -17.77 -22.12 -40.73
C ARG A 128 -18.47 -22.32 -39.38
N ALA A 129 -19.50 -23.15 -39.34
CA ALA A 129 -20.25 -23.42 -38.11
C ALA A 129 -19.35 -24.01 -37.01
N LEU A 130 -18.51 -24.99 -37.36
CA LEU A 130 -17.58 -25.60 -36.40
C LEU A 130 -16.49 -24.62 -35.92
N ARG A 131 -15.99 -23.74 -36.79
CA ARG A 131 -15.06 -22.67 -36.40
C ARG A 131 -15.71 -21.71 -35.40
N GLU A 132 -16.93 -21.26 -35.67
CA GLU A 132 -17.68 -20.38 -34.77
C GLU A 132 -17.92 -21.05 -33.41
N ALA A 133 -18.37 -22.31 -33.37
CA ALA A 133 -18.52 -23.08 -32.13
C ALA A 133 -17.20 -23.22 -31.35
N THR A 134 -16.10 -23.48 -32.07
CA THR A 134 -14.75 -23.61 -31.49
C THR A 134 -14.24 -22.29 -30.91
N GLU A 135 -14.47 -21.17 -31.59
CA GLU A 135 -14.06 -19.87 -31.06
C GLU A 135 -14.85 -19.52 -29.80
N LYS A 136 -16.18 -19.73 -29.79
CA LYS A 136 -17.03 -19.50 -28.62
C LYS A 136 -16.56 -20.30 -27.41
N ILE A 137 -16.32 -21.61 -27.54
CA ILE A 137 -15.90 -22.43 -26.39
C ILE A 137 -14.52 -22.02 -25.86
N LEU A 138 -13.58 -21.64 -26.72
CA LEU A 138 -12.26 -21.15 -26.31
C LEU A 138 -12.35 -19.80 -25.59
N ASP A 139 -13.19 -18.89 -26.07
CA ASP A 139 -13.38 -17.57 -25.45
C ASP A 139 -14.11 -17.67 -24.11
N MET A 140 -15.11 -18.54 -23.99
CA MET A 140 -15.74 -18.85 -22.71
C MET A 140 -14.75 -19.46 -21.70
N ASN A 141 -13.88 -20.38 -22.15
CA ASN A 141 -12.80 -20.92 -21.32
C ASN A 141 -11.87 -19.81 -20.82
N LEU A 142 -11.46 -18.92 -21.72
CA LEU A 142 -10.55 -17.83 -21.42
C LEU A 142 -11.16 -16.81 -20.45
N ASP A 143 -12.44 -16.47 -20.62
CA ASP A 143 -13.18 -15.56 -19.73
C ASP A 143 -13.22 -16.11 -18.30
N VAL A 144 -13.69 -17.34 -18.14
CA VAL A 144 -13.81 -17.98 -16.81
C VAL A 144 -12.44 -18.10 -16.13
N MET A 145 -11.41 -18.52 -16.87
CA MET A 145 -10.05 -18.62 -16.32
C MET A 145 -9.48 -17.25 -15.93
N SER A 146 -9.73 -16.22 -16.73
CA SER A 146 -9.28 -14.84 -16.47
C SER A 146 -10.01 -14.19 -15.30
N ALA A 147 -11.27 -14.56 -15.05
CA ALA A 147 -12.03 -14.08 -13.90
C ALA A 147 -11.34 -14.43 -12.57
N SER A 148 -10.72 -15.61 -12.46
CA SER A 148 -9.97 -16.04 -11.28
C SER A 148 -8.76 -15.16 -10.96
N TYR A 149 -8.14 -14.53 -11.98
CA TYR A 149 -7.03 -13.60 -11.79
C TYR A 149 -7.51 -12.26 -11.22
N ARG A 150 -8.61 -11.74 -11.77
CA ARG A 150 -9.21 -10.48 -11.31
C ARG A 150 -9.63 -10.55 -9.84
N GLU A 151 -10.20 -11.68 -9.41
CA GLU A 151 -10.55 -11.88 -8.00
C GLU A 151 -9.32 -11.80 -7.07
N GLU A 152 -8.20 -12.39 -7.47
CA GLU A 152 -6.97 -12.39 -6.67
C GLU A 152 -6.27 -11.01 -6.66
N GLU A 153 -6.27 -10.29 -7.78
CA GLU A 153 -5.79 -8.90 -7.81
C GLU A 153 -6.63 -7.97 -6.93
N LEU A 154 -7.95 -8.08 -6.99
CA LEU A 154 -8.84 -7.29 -6.14
C LEU A 154 -8.58 -7.56 -4.65
N LYS A 155 -8.44 -8.84 -4.25
CA LYS A 155 -8.09 -9.20 -2.86
C LYS A 155 -6.80 -8.51 -2.41
N LYS A 156 -5.74 -8.53 -3.24
CA LYS A 156 -4.46 -7.87 -2.91
C LYS A 156 -4.62 -6.36 -2.72
N VAL A 157 -5.34 -5.70 -3.63
CA VAL A 157 -5.58 -4.25 -3.57
C VAL A 157 -6.36 -3.86 -2.30
N PHE A 158 -7.41 -4.62 -1.95
CA PHE A 158 -8.19 -4.36 -0.73
C PHE A 158 -7.37 -4.56 0.55
N VAL A 159 -6.52 -5.58 0.60
CA VAL A 159 -5.63 -5.82 1.75
C VAL A 159 -4.62 -4.68 1.91
N SER A 160 -4.00 -4.22 0.81
CA SER A 160 -3.03 -3.10 0.85
C SER A 160 -3.67 -1.82 1.38
N ARG A 161 -4.84 -1.43 0.83
CA ARG A 161 -5.56 -0.23 1.28
C ARG A 161 -5.98 -0.32 2.75
N LYS A 162 -6.41 -1.51 3.20
CA LYS A 162 -6.80 -1.71 4.61
C LYS A 162 -5.58 -1.54 5.52
N LEU A 163 -4.42 -2.10 5.17
CA LEU A 163 -3.19 -1.97 5.96
C LEU A 163 -2.71 -0.53 6.03
N GLU A 164 -2.64 0.17 4.91
CA GLU A 164 -2.28 1.60 4.86
C GLU A 164 -3.18 2.44 5.78
N SER A 165 -4.50 2.24 5.70
CA SER A 165 -5.45 2.98 6.54
C SER A 165 -5.33 2.67 8.05
N HIS A 166 -4.86 1.47 8.42
CA HIS A 166 -4.65 1.13 9.83
C HIS A 166 -3.34 1.71 10.34
N LEU A 167 -2.27 1.66 9.54
CA LEU A 167 -0.98 2.26 9.91
C LEU A 167 -1.11 3.77 10.09
N ILE A 168 -1.82 4.45 9.19
CA ILE A 168 -2.07 5.90 9.29
C ILE A 168 -2.86 6.21 10.58
N ARG A 169 -3.98 5.51 10.83
CA ARG A 169 -4.77 5.73 12.05
C ARG A 169 -4.03 5.39 13.34
N LEU A 170 -3.15 4.39 13.32
CA LEU A 170 -2.34 4.02 14.48
C LEU A 170 -1.28 5.08 14.74
N ALA A 171 -0.61 5.58 13.69
CA ALA A 171 0.35 6.67 13.80
C ALA A 171 -0.31 7.94 14.36
N GLU A 172 -1.47 8.35 13.83
CA GLU A 172 -2.22 9.52 14.34
C GLU A 172 -2.57 9.39 15.83
N ARG A 173 -3.09 8.23 16.25
CA ARG A 173 -3.43 7.98 17.66
C ARG A 173 -2.19 7.96 18.56
N PHE A 174 -1.10 7.38 18.08
CA PHE A 174 0.15 7.32 18.81
C PHE A 174 0.76 8.72 18.99
N THR A 175 0.80 9.52 17.92
CA THR A 175 1.25 10.91 17.97
C THR A 175 0.39 11.75 18.92
N TYR A 176 -0.94 11.63 18.86
CA TYR A 176 -1.83 12.31 19.79
C TYR A 176 -1.56 11.91 21.26
N GLY A 177 -1.33 10.62 21.51
CA GLY A 177 -0.97 10.11 22.83
C GLY A 177 0.35 10.68 23.36
N LEU A 178 1.40 10.76 22.52
CA LEU A 178 2.68 11.36 22.90
C LEU A 178 2.54 12.85 23.25
N ASN A 179 1.81 13.61 22.45
CA ASN A 179 1.58 15.04 22.71
C ASN A 179 0.80 15.25 24.03
N LEU A 180 -0.19 14.39 24.32
CA LEU A 180 -0.92 14.46 25.59
C LEU A 180 0.01 14.21 26.79
N VAL A 181 0.88 13.20 26.69
CA VAL A 181 1.89 12.92 27.72
C VAL A 181 2.83 14.11 27.91
N LEU A 182 3.24 14.78 26.83
CA LEU A 182 4.10 15.97 26.88
C LEU A 182 3.41 17.13 27.62
N VAL A 183 2.14 17.42 27.31
CA VAL A 183 1.35 18.46 28.02
C VAL A 183 1.24 18.16 29.50
N LEU A 184 0.95 16.91 29.87
CA LEU A 184 0.83 16.51 31.27
C LEU A 184 2.16 16.67 32.01
N ALA A 185 3.28 16.30 31.38
CA ALA A 185 4.62 16.48 31.93
C ALA A 185 4.95 17.96 32.12
N LEU A 186 4.71 18.80 31.10
CA LEU A 186 4.91 20.25 31.16
C LEU A 186 4.06 20.90 32.26
N ALA A 187 2.79 20.50 32.40
CA ALA A 187 1.92 20.98 33.46
C ALA A 187 2.45 20.61 34.86
N GLY A 188 2.92 19.38 35.05
CA GLY A 188 3.53 18.93 36.30
C GLY A 188 4.78 19.73 36.70
N VAL A 189 5.67 19.98 35.73
CA VAL A 189 6.86 20.82 35.94
C VAL A 189 6.47 22.27 36.25
N SER A 190 5.49 22.82 35.53
CA SER A 190 4.99 24.19 35.76
C SER A 190 4.47 24.38 37.19
N ILE A 191 3.69 23.42 37.70
CA ILE A 191 3.20 23.45 39.07
C ILE A 191 4.37 23.38 40.06
N SER A 192 5.36 22.54 39.80
CA SER A 192 6.54 22.39 40.65
C SER A 192 7.34 23.70 40.75
N VAL A 193 7.57 24.38 39.62
CA VAL A 193 8.26 25.69 39.59
C VAL A 193 7.43 26.77 40.29
N ALA A 194 6.11 26.79 40.10
CA ALA A 194 5.24 27.76 40.78
C ALA A 194 5.25 27.59 42.31
N LEU A 195 5.33 26.33 42.79
CA LEU A 195 5.48 26.06 44.23
C LEU A 195 6.83 26.55 44.76
N LEU A 196 7.93 26.28 44.04
CA LEU A 196 9.26 26.78 44.41
C LEU A 196 9.29 28.31 44.52
N PHE A 197 8.71 29.00 43.55
CA PHE A 197 8.57 30.46 43.58
C PHE A 197 7.79 30.98 44.79
N GLY A 198 6.71 30.29 45.18
CA GLY A 198 5.99 30.61 46.41
C GLY A 198 6.86 30.44 47.67
N TRP A 199 7.69 29.40 47.72
CA TRP A 199 8.64 29.18 48.81
C TRP A 199 9.73 30.25 48.87
N ASP A 200 10.30 30.62 47.72
CA ASP A 200 11.34 31.65 47.62
C ASP A 200 10.82 33.03 48.02
N LEU A 201 9.59 33.38 47.66
CA LEU A 201 8.90 34.58 48.14
C LEU A 201 8.84 34.65 49.66
N ILE A 202 8.47 33.55 50.33
CA ILE A 202 8.40 33.49 51.80
C ILE A 202 9.80 33.67 52.42
N ASN A 203 10.84 33.10 51.79
CA ASN A 203 12.22 33.23 52.24
C ASN A 203 12.77 34.66 52.12
N ILE A 204 12.39 35.41 51.07
CA ILE A 204 12.73 36.84 50.92
C ILE A 204 12.23 37.66 52.11
N PHE A 205 10.99 37.40 52.56
CA PHE A 205 10.42 38.08 53.74
C PHE A 205 11.13 37.73 55.06
N ARG A 206 11.95 36.68 55.10
CA ARG A 206 12.70 36.24 56.30
C ARG A 206 14.13 36.79 56.40
N GLY A 207 14.65 37.51 55.38
CA GLY A 207 15.87 38.32 55.52
C GLY A 207 16.93 38.22 54.41
N ASP A 208 16.86 37.26 53.48
CA ASP A 208 17.83 37.09 52.39
C ASP A 208 17.36 37.72 51.07
N VAL A 209 17.25 39.04 51.05
CA VAL A 209 16.58 39.79 49.97
C VAL A 209 17.33 39.73 48.63
N GLU A 210 18.66 39.89 48.63
CA GLU A 210 19.44 39.98 47.38
C GLU A 210 19.45 38.64 46.61
N LYS A 211 19.67 37.52 47.31
CA LYS A 211 19.67 36.18 46.70
C LYS A 211 18.26 35.73 46.32
N GLY A 212 17.26 36.03 47.14
CA GLY A 212 15.89 35.63 46.88
C GLY A 212 15.27 36.33 45.67
N ILE A 213 15.56 37.62 45.44
CA ILE A 213 15.06 38.34 44.25
C ILE A 213 15.60 37.74 42.96
N LEU A 214 16.90 37.38 42.92
CA LEU A 214 17.51 36.77 41.73
C LEU A 214 16.97 35.37 41.44
N SER A 215 16.74 34.57 42.49
CA SER A 215 16.11 33.24 42.36
C SER A 215 14.68 33.37 41.82
N ALA A 216 13.87 34.22 42.45
CA ALA A 216 12.48 34.46 42.08
C ALA A 216 12.32 34.98 40.64
N LEU A 217 13.21 35.88 40.19
CA LEU A 217 13.21 36.36 38.80
C LEU A 217 13.53 35.24 37.80
N GLY A 218 14.48 34.36 38.15
CA GLY A 218 14.84 33.20 37.34
C GLY A 218 13.71 32.19 37.22
N GLU A 219 12.99 31.93 38.30
CA GLU A 219 11.83 31.04 38.34
C GLU A 219 10.64 31.60 37.55
N LEU A 220 10.43 32.91 37.59
CA LEU A 220 9.37 33.58 36.82
C LEU A 220 9.61 33.46 35.30
N LEU A 221 10.87 33.59 34.85
CA LEU A 221 11.23 33.36 33.44
C LEU A 221 11.04 31.89 33.03
N ILE A 222 11.37 30.93 33.90
CA ILE A 222 11.13 29.51 33.65
C ILE A 222 9.62 29.24 33.57
N LEU A 223 8.83 29.81 34.48
CA LEU A 223 7.39 29.67 34.48
C LEU A 223 6.77 30.24 33.19
N TRP A 224 7.24 31.41 32.74
CA TRP A 224 6.81 31.98 31.46
C TRP A 224 7.14 31.06 30.28
N MET A 225 8.36 30.51 30.23
CA MET A 225 8.75 29.54 29.19
C MET A 225 7.86 28.29 29.21
N MET A 226 7.53 27.78 30.40
CA MET A 226 6.64 26.61 30.52
C MET A 226 5.22 26.91 30.04
N ILE A 227 4.69 28.10 30.34
CA ILE A 227 3.38 28.55 29.85
C ILE A 227 3.38 28.64 28.32
N GLU A 228 4.42 29.24 27.72
CA GLU A 228 4.54 29.39 26.27
C GLU A 228 4.65 28.02 25.56
N LEU A 229 5.46 27.10 26.09
CA LEU A 229 5.57 25.73 25.56
C LEU A 229 4.27 24.96 25.70
N MET A 230 3.59 25.09 26.84
CA MET A 230 2.31 24.41 27.09
C MET A 230 1.20 24.94 26.17
N ASP A 231 1.10 26.25 25.95
CA ASP A 231 0.11 26.82 25.02
C ASP A 231 0.36 26.35 23.58
N ASN A 232 1.62 26.28 23.16
CA ASN A 232 1.99 25.72 21.86
C ASN A 232 1.62 24.23 21.75
N GLU A 233 1.85 23.43 22.78
CA GLU A 233 1.52 22.02 22.75
C GLU A 233 0.00 21.76 22.80
N ILE A 234 -0.76 22.59 23.53
CA ILE A 234 -2.23 22.57 23.49
C ILE A 234 -2.74 22.93 22.09
N LYS A 235 -2.12 23.91 21.41
CA LYS A 235 -2.44 24.24 20.02
C LYS A 235 -2.15 23.09 19.07
N ASN A 236 -1.02 22.39 19.24
CA ASN A 236 -0.68 21.18 18.48
C ASN A 236 -1.73 20.07 18.69
N LEU A 237 -2.19 19.85 19.93
CA LEU A 237 -3.26 18.89 20.24
C LEU A 237 -4.60 19.22 19.58
N LYS A 238 -4.90 20.51 19.36
CA LYS A 238 -6.11 20.97 18.66
C LYS A 238 -5.98 20.95 17.12
N GLY A 239 -4.91 20.36 16.58
CA GLY A 239 -4.65 20.29 15.14
C GLY A 239 -3.93 21.50 14.55
N GLY A 240 -3.31 22.33 15.40
CA GLY A 240 -2.43 23.41 14.97
C GLY A 240 -1.14 22.90 14.32
N LYS A 241 -0.52 23.74 13.48
CA LYS A 241 0.81 23.46 12.89
C LYS A 241 1.90 23.63 13.96
N PHE A 242 2.92 22.79 13.90
CA PHE A 242 4.11 22.89 14.76
C PHE A 242 4.84 24.23 14.54
N ASN A 243 4.79 25.11 15.54
CA ASN A 243 5.41 26.43 15.44
C ASN A 243 6.84 26.44 16.01
N ILE A 244 7.83 26.31 15.11
CA ILE A 244 9.26 26.34 15.45
C ILE A 244 9.66 27.66 16.14
N LEU A 245 8.98 28.77 15.85
CA LEU A 245 9.30 30.07 16.44
C LEU A 245 9.17 30.09 17.96
N VAL A 246 8.23 29.32 18.51
CA VAL A 246 8.03 29.23 19.97
C VAL A 246 9.28 28.64 20.64
N PHE A 247 9.86 27.58 20.08
CA PHE A 247 11.08 26.96 20.61
C PHE A 247 12.28 27.91 20.54
N ILE A 248 12.43 28.64 19.43
CA ILE A 248 13.50 29.65 19.31
C ILE A 248 13.29 30.77 20.33
N GLY A 249 12.05 31.23 20.53
CA GLY A 249 11.71 32.25 21.53
C GLY A 249 12.04 31.82 22.96
N VAL A 250 11.73 30.57 23.31
CA VAL A 250 12.08 29.98 24.62
C VAL A 250 13.60 29.94 24.82
N ILE A 251 14.38 29.54 23.80
CA ILE A 251 15.85 29.54 23.86
C ILE A 251 16.39 30.96 24.03
N ILE A 252 15.83 31.95 23.34
CA ILE A 252 16.20 33.36 23.49
C ILE A 252 15.97 33.83 24.93
N VAL A 253 14.81 33.53 25.51
CA VAL A 253 14.50 33.92 26.90
C VAL A 253 15.39 33.21 27.91
N ALA A 254 15.71 31.93 27.69
CA ALA A 254 16.69 31.20 28.49
C ALA A 254 18.09 31.85 28.40
N MET A 255 18.52 32.27 27.21
CA MET A 255 19.79 32.98 27.01
C MET A 255 19.81 34.36 27.70
N ILE A 256 18.71 35.11 27.65
CA ILE A 256 18.58 36.40 28.36
C ILE A 256 18.72 36.20 29.86
N ARG A 257 18.10 35.14 30.42
CA ARG A 257 18.26 34.76 31.82
C ARG A 257 19.73 34.44 32.16
N GLU A 258 20.40 33.65 31.33
CA GLU A 258 21.81 33.27 31.50
C GLU A 258 22.72 34.52 31.54
N ILE A 259 22.51 35.44 30.60
CA ILE A 259 23.25 36.71 30.51
C ILE A 259 23.01 37.56 31.77
N LEU A 260 21.76 37.71 32.20
CA LEU A 260 21.43 38.51 33.38
C LEU A 260 22.14 37.98 34.63
N ILE A 261 22.08 36.67 34.87
CA ILE A 261 22.72 36.02 36.02
C ILE A 261 24.25 36.15 35.95
N SER A 262 24.84 35.96 34.76
CA SER A 262 26.30 36.02 34.56
C SER A 262 26.85 37.44 34.75
N THR A 263 26.14 38.46 34.27
CA THR A 263 26.52 39.86 34.49
C THR A 263 26.50 40.25 35.97
N LEU A 264 25.51 39.78 36.72
CA LEU A 264 25.39 40.05 38.15
C LEU A 264 26.45 39.29 38.98
N ARG A 265 26.87 38.10 38.54
CA ARG A 265 27.96 37.33 39.17
C ARG A 265 29.38 37.85 38.89
N HIS A 266 29.52 38.89 38.06
CA HIS A 266 30.82 39.41 37.61
C HIS A 266 31.72 38.35 36.97
N ASP A 267 31.13 37.46 36.16
CA ASP A 267 31.90 36.47 35.40
C ASP A 267 32.80 37.14 34.32
N ASP A 268 33.76 36.40 33.80
CA ASP A 268 34.80 36.89 32.87
C ASP A 268 34.23 37.54 31.58
N LEU A 269 34.93 38.57 31.07
CA LEU A 269 34.57 39.34 29.88
C LEU A 269 34.42 38.46 28.64
N ALA A 270 35.22 37.38 28.54
CA ALA A 270 35.13 36.43 27.44
C ALA A 270 33.79 35.66 27.44
N THR A 271 33.29 35.29 28.61
CA THR A 271 32.01 34.59 28.78
C THR A 271 30.84 35.49 28.41
N GLN A 272 30.87 36.76 28.82
CA GLN A 272 29.83 37.73 28.49
C GLN A 272 29.77 38.03 26.98
N ALA A 273 30.94 38.19 26.34
CA ALA A 273 31.03 38.41 24.90
C ALA A 273 30.50 37.21 24.09
N PHE A 274 30.80 35.98 24.54
CA PHE A 274 30.29 34.76 23.91
C PHE A 274 28.76 34.66 24.01
N LEU A 275 28.19 34.85 25.20
CA LEU A 275 26.74 34.79 25.40
C LEU A 275 25.99 35.85 24.57
N ALA A 276 26.51 37.08 24.50
CA ALA A 276 25.97 38.14 23.67
C ALA A 276 26.02 37.79 22.17
N GLY A 277 27.11 37.19 21.70
CA GLY A 277 27.26 36.71 20.33
C GLY A 277 26.24 35.61 19.98
N THR A 278 26.05 34.63 20.87
CA THR A 278 25.05 33.57 20.68
C THR A 278 23.63 34.12 20.64
N LEU A 279 23.30 35.09 21.51
CA LEU A 279 21.99 35.76 21.49
C LEU A 279 21.72 36.48 20.16
N LEU A 280 22.73 37.15 19.60
CA LEU A 280 22.62 37.83 18.32
C LEU A 280 22.35 36.84 17.18
N ILE A 281 23.05 35.70 17.15
CA ILE A 281 22.82 34.63 16.16
C ILE A 281 21.40 34.07 16.29
N LEU A 282 20.93 33.80 17.51
CA LEU A 282 19.56 33.33 17.75
C LEU A 282 18.50 34.36 17.31
N GLY A 283 18.76 35.65 17.51
CA GLY A 283 17.90 36.73 17.01
C GLY A 283 17.81 36.77 15.48
N ILE A 284 18.93 36.56 14.78
CA ILE A 284 18.96 36.43 13.32
C ILE A 284 18.17 35.19 12.87
N LEU A 285 18.38 34.04 13.51
CA LEU A 285 17.64 32.81 13.22
C LEU A 285 16.14 33.01 13.41
N TYR A 286 15.72 33.64 14.50
CA TYR A 286 14.30 33.97 14.75
C TYR A 286 13.72 34.83 13.62
N TYR A 287 14.45 35.87 13.19
CA TYR A 287 14.01 36.74 12.09
C TYR A 287 13.88 35.99 10.76
N LEU A 288 14.87 35.17 10.41
CA LEU A 288 14.87 34.39 9.16
C LEU A 288 13.72 33.37 9.13
N VAL A 289 13.53 32.62 10.22
CA VAL A 289 12.44 31.63 10.33
C VAL A 289 11.08 32.33 10.30
N SER A 290 10.95 33.49 10.95
CA SER A 290 9.69 34.26 10.94
C SER A 290 9.33 34.76 9.55
N ARG A 291 10.33 35.18 8.77
CA ARG A 291 10.12 35.60 7.38
C ARG A 291 9.71 34.42 6.50
N ALA A 292 10.40 33.29 6.61
CA ALA A 292 10.09 32.08 5.84
C ALA A 292 8.66 31.56 6.10
N GLN A 293 8.20 31.56 7.36
CA GLN A 293 6.83 31.15 7.69
C GLN A 293 5.77 32.14 7.14
N LYS A 294 6.02 33.45 7.17
CA LYS A 294 5.11 34.45 6.60
C LYS A 294 4.94 34.34 5.08
N ASP A 295 5.97 33.89 4.38
CA ASP A 295 5.92 33.68 2.93
C ASP A 295 5.18 32.37 2.59
N LEU A 296 5.27 31.34 3.44
CA LEU A 296 4.54 30.08 3.30
C LEU A 296 3.03 30.19 3.57
N ASP A 297 2.59 31.01 4.52
CA ASP A 297 1.16 31.19 4.82
C ASP A 297 0.44 32.13 3.81
N LYS A 298 1.17 32.74 2.87
CA LYS A 298 0.61 33.57 1.78
C LYS A 298 0.46 32.85 0.43
N ALA A 299 1.03 31.66 0.29
CA ALA A 299 0.97 30.82 -0.91
C ALA A 299 -0.15 29.78 -0.79
#